data_AF-A0A945VTV0-F1
#
_entry.id   AF-A0A945VTV0-F1
#
_cell.length_a   1.000
_cell.length_b   1.000
_cell.length_c   1.000
_cell.angle_alpha   90.00
_cell.angle_beta   90.00
_cell.angle_gamma   90.00
#
_symmetry.space_group_name_H-M   'P 1'
#
loop_
_entity.id
_entity.type
_entity.pdbx_description
1 polymer ?
#
loop_
_entity_poly.entity_id
_entity_poly.type
_entity_poly.pdbx_seq_one_letter_code
_entity_poly.pdbx_strand_id
1 'polypeptide(L)'
;MQEESDEVQLTKLETIFVVGIIGCMLFATWELAHLIADEWLRDWVQTDIFTKKRIIYYGIAFTMAISSVIVTTRFAFTFSQFGKTINRAFLWYGTLLLISTIAIFVFDCLPEVFAGFIGAGIFVFAIYILQKKYFTKEQIIKNRLEKGKCFSCGTTLRLNAIHCLACGITVGRKCSECNSFVKLMDKYCSNCGVQQEKDNTV
;
A
#
# COMPACT_ATOMS: atom_id res chain seq x y z
N MET A 1 55.09 -16.93 -26.83
CA MET A 1 54.68 -16.14 -25.63
C MET A 1 54.25 -14.71 -25.96
N GLN A 2 54.59 -14.11 -27.12
CA GLN A 2 54.08 -12.78 -27.51
C GLN A 2 52.65 -12.81 -28.10
N GLU A 3 52.25 -13.89 -28.78
CA GLU A 3 50.90 -13.99 -29.38
C GLU A 3 49.78 -13.99 -28.33
N GLU A 4 49.99 -14.63 -27.18
CA GLU A 4 48.98 -14.71 -26.10
C GLU A 4 48.75 -13.35 -25.41
N SER A 5 49.78 -12.50 -25.32
CA SER A 5 49.61 -11.14 -24.77
C SER A 5 48.89 -10.20 -25.72
N ASP A 6 49.12 -10.34 -27.03
CA ASP A 6 48.51 -9.47 -28.04
C ASP A 6 47.02 -9.81 -28.24
N GLU A 7 46.64 -11.09 -28.19
CA GLU A 7 45.22 -11.50 -28.20
C GLU A 7 44.44 -10.99 -26.98
N VAL A 8 45.05 -11.00 -25.79
CA VAL A 8 44.45 -10.49 -24.55
C VAL A 8 44.34 -8.95 -24.56
N GLN A 9 45.30 -8.25 -25.15
CA GLN A 9 45.24 -6.79 -25.32
C GLN A 9 44.14 -6.40 -26.33
N LEU A 10 44.01 -7.15 -27.42
CA LEU A 10 42.97 -6.93 -28.42
C LEU A 10 41.57 -7.08 -27.82
N THR A 11 41.35 -8.11 -26.99
CA THR A 11 40.05 -8.34 -26.31
C THR A 11 39.73 -7.27 -25.27
N LYS A 12 40.73 -6.75 -24.55
CA LYS A 12 40.53 -5.62 -23.62
C LYS A 12 40.14 -4.35 -24.36
N LEU A 13 40.83 -4.04 -25.46
CA LEU A 13 40.50 -2.89 -26.31
C LEU A 13 39.08 -3.00 -26.89
N GLU A 14 38.71 -4.20 -27.36
CA GLU A 14 37.38 -4.50 -27.87
C GLU A 14 36.30 -4.27 -26.80
N THR A 15 36.56 -4.72 -25.57
CA THR A 15 35.63 -4.55 -24.44
C THR A 15 35.46 -3.07 -24.07
N ILE A 16 36.56 -2.31 -24.02
CA ILE A 16 36.52 -0.86 -23.76
C ILE A 16 35.71 -0.13 -24.84
N PHE A 17 35.91 -0.51 -26.11
CA PHE A 17 35.18 0.08 -27.24
C PHE A 17 33.68 -0.24 -27.17
N VAL A 18 33.32 -1.48 -26.83
CA VAL A 18 31.93 -1.91 -26.64
C VAL A 18 31.26 -1.14 -25.51
N VAL A 19 31.92 -1.03 -24.35
CA VAL A 19 31.38 -0.27 -23.21
C VAL A 19 31.22 1.21 -23.56
N GLY A 20 32.18 1.77 -24.31
CA GLY A 20 32.09 3.15 -24.82
C GLY A 20 30.88 3.38 -25.72
N ILE A 21 30.62 2.48 -26.68
CA ILE A 21 29.45 2.56 -27.57
C ILE A 21 28.14 2.48 -26.77
N ILE A 22 28.05 1.53 -25.83
CA ILE A 22 26.88 1.35 -24.96
C ILE A 22 26.62 2.64 -24.15
N GLY A 23 27.67 3.20 -23.54
CA GLY A 23 27.57 4.44 -22.76
C GLY A 23 27.10 5.62 -23.61
N CYS A 24 27.71 5.83 -24.78
CA CYS A 24 27.31 6.90 -25.70
C CYS A 24 25.87 6.76 -26.19
N MET A 25 25.42 5.54 -26.51
CA MET A 25 24.04 5.31 -26.95
C MET A 25 23.04 5.52 -25.82
N LEU A 26 23.35 5.10 -24.59
CA LEU A 26 22.50 5.35 -23.43
C LEU A 26 22.35 6.85 -23.18
N PHE A 27 23.47 7.58 -23.20
CA PHE A 27 23.48 9.02 -23.02
C PHE A 27 22.68 9.74 -24.12
N ALA A 28 22.92 9.39 -25.39
CA ALA A 28 22.19 9.95 -26.52
C ALA A 28 20.67 9.68 -26.45
N THR A 29 20.28 8.49 -25.99
CA THR A 29 18.87 8.14 -25.80
C THR A 29 18.20 8.99 -24.72
N TRP A 30 18.93 9.29 -23.66
CA TRP A 30 18.45 10.14 -22.56
C TRP A 30 18.33 11.60 -22.97
N GLU A 31 19.33 12.15 -23.65
CA GLU A 31 19.30 13.50 -24.23
C GLU A 31 18.14 13.66 -25.22
N LEU A 32 17.95 12.68 -26.10
CA LEU A 32 16.86 12.69 -27.08
C LEU A 32 15.49 12.63 -26.41
N ALA A 33 15.35 11.88 -25.31
CA ALA A 33 14.12 11.88 -24.52
C ALA A 33 13.85 13.24 -23.87
N HIS A 34 14.89 13.92 -23.39
CA HIS A 34 14.77 15.26 -22.81
C HIS A 34 14.36 16.30 -23.84
N LEU A 35 15.02 16.32 -25.01
CA LEU A 35 14.71 17.22 -26.13
C LEU A 35 13.27 17.04 -26.61
N ILE A 36 12.82 15.80 -26.80
CA ILE A 36 11.45 15.54 -27.25
C ILE A 36 10.42 15.98 -26.20
N ALA A 37 10.68 15.74 -24.92
CA ALA A 37 9.76 16.11 -23.85
C ALA A 37 9.64 17.63 -23.67
N ASP A 38 10.77 18.35 -23.69
CA ASP A 38 10.81 19.76 -23.31
C ASP A 38 10.66 20.72 -24.50
N GLU A 39 11.06 20.32 -25.72
CA GLU A 39 11.03 21.18 -26.90
C GLU A 39 9.92 20.78 -27.88
N TRP A 40 9.75 19.50 -28.17
CA TRP A 40 8.84 19.05 -29.24
C TRP A 40 7.41 18.82 -28.77
N LEU A 41 7.23 18.25 -27.57
CA LEU A 41 5.91 17.92 -27.00
C LEU A 41 5.54 18.82 -25.82
N ARG A 42 6.14 20.01 -25.71
CA ARG A 42 5.96 20.94 -24.59
C ARG A 42 4.49 21.26 -24.28
N ASP A 43 3.70 21.56 -25.31
CA ASP A 43 2.27 21.87 -25.18
C ASP A 43 1.44 20.67 -24.70
N TRP A 44 1.82 19.47 -25.14
CA TRP A 44 1.15 18.24 -24.72
C TRP A 44 1.50 17.87 -23.28
N VAL A 45 2.78 18.05 -22.89
CA VAL A 45 3.29 17.79 -21.53
C VAL A 45 2.72 18.77 -20.50
N GLN A 46 2.43 20.02 -20.90
CA GLN A 46 1.89 21.04 -19.98
C GLN A 46 0.53 20.70 -19.36
N THR A 47 -0.29 19.85 -20.00
CA THR A 47 -1.59 19.46 -19.43
C THR A 47 -1.44 18.58 -18.18
N ASP A 48 -0.46 17.68 -18.18
CA ASP A 48 -0.20 16.71 -17.10
C ASP A 48 1.29 16.37 -17.05
N ILE A 49 2.06 17.28 -16.45
CA ILE A 49 3.53 17.27 -16.49
C ILE A 49 4.12 15.94 -16.00
N PHE A 50 3.47 15.29 -15.03
CA PHE A 50 4.02 14.12 -14.36
C PHE A 50 3.75 12.80 -15.10
N THR A 51 2.56 12.67 -15.71
CA THR A 51 2.14 11.42 -16.38
C THR A 51 2.64 11.41 -17.81
N LYS A 52 2.50 12.53 -18.52
CA LYS A 52 2.84 12.62 -19.95
C LYS A 52 4.35 12.65 -20.18
N LYS A 53 5.13 13.31 -19.30
CA LYS A 53 6.59 13.24 -19.35
C LYS A 53 7.06 11.78 -19.23
N ARG A 54 6.56 11.03 -18.25
CA ARG A 54 6.89 9.59 -18.11
C ARG A 54 6.53 8.77 -19.35
N ILE A 55 5.34 8.94 -19.91
CA ILE A 55 4.92 8.24 -21.15
C ILE A 55 5.91 8.48 -22.30
N ILE A 56 6.42 9.70 -22.47
CA ILE A 56 7.40 10.02 -23.52
C ILE A 56 8.72 9.29 -23.26
N TYR A 57 9.25 9.33 -22.03
CA TYR A 57 10.50 8.63 -21.69
C TYR A 57 10.37 7.11 -21.92
N TYR A 58 9.26 6.50 -21.51
CA TYR A 58 9.01 5.07 -21.75
C TYR A 58 8.83 4.73 -23.23
N GLY A 59 8.09 5.55 -23.97
CA GLY A 59 7.88 5.36 -25.41
C GLY A 59 9.18 5.41 -26.20
N ILE A 60 10.06 6.35 -25.89
CA ILE A 60 11.36 6.50 -26.56
C ILE A 60 12.31 5.36 -26.19
N ALA A 61 12.40 5.00 -24.91
CA ALA A 61 13.23 3.87 -24.48
C ALA A 61 12.77 2.55 -25.13
N PHE A 62 11.46 2.33 -25.23
CA PHE A 62 10.88 1.13 -25.83
C PHE A 62 11.10 1.07 -27.34
N THR A 63 10.88 2.17 -28.05
CA THR A 63 11.13 2.25 -29.51
C THR A 63 12.61 2.08 -29.84
N MET A 64 13.52 2.63 -29.03
CA MET A 64 14.97 2.42 -29.15
C MET A 64 15.41 0.99 -28.83
N ALA A 65 14.77 0.33 -27.86
CA ALA A 65 15.02 -1.08 -27.59
C ALA A 65 14.59 -1.97 -28.77
N ILE A 66 13.40 -1.71 -29.34
CA ILE A 66 12.89 -2.44 -30.51
C ILE A 66 13.79 -2.21 -31.73
N SER A 67 14.17 -0.96 -32.01
CA SER A 67 15.03 -0.63 -33.15
C SER A 67 16.40 -1.31 -33.02
N SER A 68 16.98 -1.33 -31.81
CA SER A 68 18.21 -2.08 -31.51
C SER A 68 18.07 -3.57 -31.84
N VAL A 69 16.97 -4.22 -31.42
CA VAL A 69 16.74 -5.65 -31.70
C VAL A 69 16.54 -5.92 -33.20
N ILE A 70 15.84 -5.03 -33.91
CA ILE A 70 15.64 -5.15 -35.36
C ILE A 70 16.97 -4.98 -36.10
N VAL A 71 17.80 -4.01 -35.70
CA VAL A 71 19.12 -3.81 -36.29
C VAL A 71 19.97 -5.06 -36.07
N THR A 72 20.00 -5.62 -34.86
CA THR A 72 20.77 -6.85 -34.58
C THR A 72 20.33 -8.05 -35.41
N THR A 73 19.03 -8.26 -35.58
CA THR A 73 18.50 -9.40 -36.34
C THR A 73 18.74 -9.27 -37.84
N ARG A 74 18.70 -8.05 -38.39
CA ARG A 74 19.00 -7.77 -39.81
C ARG A 74 20.51 -7.82 -40.10
N PHE A 75 21.35 -7.28 -39.21
CA PHE A 75 22.79 -7.21 -39.43
C PHE A 75 23.52 -8.54 -39.18
N ALA A 76 22.95 -9.45 -38.39
CA ALA A 76 23.52 -10.77 -38.12
C ALA A 76 23.77 -11.62 -39.39
N PHE A 77 23.06 -11.34 -40.48
CA PHE A 77 23.19 -12.08 -41.75
C PHE A 77 24.33 -11.60 -42.65
N THR A 78 24.94 -10.44 -42.41
CA THR A 78 25.83 -9.79 -43.41
C THR A 78 27.33 -9.83 -43.08
N PHE A 79 27.74 -9.93 -41.80
CA PHE A 79 29.17 -9.85 -41.41
C PHE A 79 29.60 -11.00 -40.49
N SER A 80 30.59 -11.81 -40.88
CA SER A 80 30.85 -13.12 -40.25
C SER A 80 31.71 -13.14 -38.97
N GLN A 81 32.55 -12.11 -38.70
CA GLN A 81 33.33 -11.99 -37.44
C GLN A 81 33.11 -10.66 -36.70
N PHE A 82 33.35 -9.50 -37.34
CA PHE A 82 33.08 -8.18 -36.73
C PHE A 82 31.61 -7.99 -36.31
N GLY A 83 30.70 -8.61 -37.08
CA GLY A 83 29.28 -8.62 -36.77
C GLY A 83 28.97 -9.28 -35.42
N LYS A 84 29.73 -10.31 -35.01
CA LYS A 84 29.46 -11.01 -33.74
C LYS A 84 29.75 -10.14 -32.52
N THR A 85 30.86 -9.37 -32.53
CA THR A 85 31.20 -8.44 -31.45
C THR A 85 30.18 -7.32 -31.34
N ILE A 86 29.82 -6.70 -32.47
CA ILE A 86 28.84 -5.61 -32.51
C ILE A 86 27.46 -6.12 -32.07
N ASN A 87 27.05 -7.30 -32.53
CA ASN A 87 25.76 -7.89 -32.15
C ASN A 87 25.70 -8.21 -30.65
N ARG A 88 26.81 -8.67 -30.05
CA ARG A 88 26.92 -8.84 -28.58
C ARG A 88 26.78 -7.52 -27.83
N ALA A 89 27.37 -6.44 -28.34
CA ALA A 89 27.25 -5.10 -27.76
C ALA A 89 25.80 -4.59 -27.78
N PHE A 90 25.10 -4.73 -28.91
CA PHE A 90 23.70 -4.32 -29.02
C PHE A 90 22.75 -5.18 -28.17
N LEU A 91 23.01 -6.48 -28.02
CA LEU A 91 22.22 -7.33 -27.12
C LEU A 91 22.37 -6.90 -25.65
N TRP A 92 23.60 -6.57 -25.22
CA TRP A 92 23.84 -6.04 -23.88
C TRP A 92 23.22 -4.67 -23.67
N TYR A 93 23.31 -3.79 -24.67
CA TYR A 93 22.65 -2.49 -24.67
C TYR A 93 21.13 -2.61 -24.51
N GLY A 94 20.49 -3.44 -25.35
CA GLY A 94 19.05 -3.69 -25.28
C GLY A 94 18.62 -4.30 -23.95
N THR A 95 19.41 -5.23 -23.40
CA THR A 95 19.14 -5.83 -22.09
C THR A 95 19.23 -4.81 -20.95
N LEU A 96 20.25 -3.95 -20.96
CA LEU A 96 20.41 -2.89 -19.96
C LEU A 96 19.27 -1.86 -20.03
N LEU A 97 18.84 -1.49 -21.24
CA LEU A 97 17.68 -0.62 -21.41
C LEU A 97 16.41 -1.26 -20.85
N LEU A 98 16.18 -2.54 -21.11
CA LEU A 98 15.01 -3.27 -20.64
C LEU A 98 15.00 -3.39 -19.11
N ILE A 99 16.14 -3.71 -18.50
CA ILE A 99 16.27 -3.74 -17.03
C ILE A 99 16.02 -2.36 -16.43
N SER A 100 16.58 -1.30 -17.05
CA SER A 100 16.39 0.07 -16.61
C SER A 100 14.92 0.49 -16.66
N THR A 101 14.21 0.20 -17.76
CA THR A 101 12.78 0.54 -17.89
C THR A 101 11.91 -0.24 -16.89
N ILE A 102 12.19 -1.53 -16.67
CA ILE A 102 11.50 -2.33 -15.64
C ILE A 102 11.74 -1.71 -14.26
N ALA A 103 12.98 -1.32 -13.94
CA ALA A 103 13.29 -0.75 -12.63
C ALA A 103 12.48 0.53 -12.38
N ILE A 104 12.47 1.47 -13.34
CA ILE A 104 11.71 2.73 -13.22
C ILE A 104 10.20 2.43 -13.09
N PHE A 105 9.68 1.48 -13.86
CA PHE A 105 8.28 1.06 -13.78
C PHE A 105 7.93 0.50 -12.39
N VAL A 106 8.79 -0.34 -11.81
CA VAL A 106 8.60 -0.87 -10.46
C VAL A 106 8.60 0.25 -9.43
N PHE A 107 9.53 1.21 -9.53
CA PHE A 107 9.56 2.38 -8.64
C PHE A 107 8.31 3.26 -8.79
N ASP A 108 7.70 3.33 -9.96
CA ASP A 108 6.45 4.06 -10.20
C ASP A 108 5.22 3.35 -9.62
N CYS A 109 5.13 2.01 -9.70
CA CYS A 109 4.03 1.23 -9.12
C CYS A 109 4.12 1.13 -7.58
N LEU A 110 5.33 1.26 -7.03
CA LEU A 110 5.58 1.17 -5.59
C LEU A 110 4.71 2.13 -4.77
N PRO A 111 4.71 3.46 -4.98
CA PRO A 111 3.91 4.39 -4.18
C PRO A 111 2.41 4.14 -4.27
N GLU A 112 1.89 3.67 -5.41
CA GLU A 112 0.45 3.38 -5.57
C GLU A 112 0.04 2.17 -4.72
N VAL A 113 0.85 1.10 -4.74
CA VAL A 113 0.64 -0.08 -3.90
C VAL A 113 0.77 0.28 -2.41
N PHE A 114 1.79 1.07 -2.05
CA PHE A 114 1.97 1.55 -0.68
C PHE A 114 0.78 2.40 -0.20
N ALA A 115 0.25 3.30 -1.03
CA ALA A 115 -0.93 4.08 -0.71
C ALA A 115 -2.15 3.18 -0.46
N GLY A 116 -2.33 2.12 -1.25
CA GLY A 116 -3.37 1.11 -1.05
C GLY A 116 -3.27 0.40 0.30
N PHE A 117 -2.07 -0.07 0.67
CA PHE A 117 -1.84 -0.72 1.96
C PHE A 117 -2.07 0.23 3.15
N ILE A 118 -1.62 1.48 3.03
CA ILE A 118 -1.83 2.50 4.07
C ILE A 118 -3.33 2.77 4.23
N GLY A 119 -4.07 2.93 3.13
CA GLY A 119 -5.52 3.12 3.16
C GLY A 119 -6.27 1.96 3.83
N ALA A 120 -5.93 0.71 3.46
CA ALA A 120 -6.49 -0.48 4.07
C ALA A 120 -6.17 -0.56 5.59
N GLY A 121 -4.93 -0.23 5.97
CA GLY A 121 -4.51 -0.19 7.37
C GLY A 121 -5.30 0.82 8.21
N ILE A 122 -5.47 2.04 7.69
CA ILE A 122 -6.27 3.09 8.36
C ILE A 122 -7.73 2.64 8.53
N PHE A 123 -8.31 2.01 7.50
CA PHE A 123 -9.68 1.53 7.55
C PHE A 123 -9.87 0.43 8.62
N VAL A 124 -8.97 -0.55 8.65
CA VAL A 124 -8.98 -1.61 9.69
C VAL A 124 -8.79 -0.99 11.08
N PHE A 125 -7.88 -0.03 11.23
CA PHE A 125 -7.65 0.66 12.49
C PHE A 125 -8.87 1.48 12.95
N ALA A 126 -9.55 2.16 12.03
CA ALA A 126 -10.78 2.89 12.31
C ALA A 126 -11.91 1.94 12.77
N ILE A 127 -12.06 0.79 12.11
CA ILE A 127 -13.00 -0.25 12.53
C ILE A 127 -12.63 -0.78 13.92
N TYR A 128 -11.35 -1.02 14.18
CA TYR A 128 -10.88 -1.50 15.48
C TYR A 128 -11.20 -0.52 16.61
N ILE A 129 -10.98 0.78 16.39
CA ILE A 129 -11.36 1.83 17.35
C ILE A 129 -12.88 1.89 17.54
N LEU A 130 -13.66 1.83 16.46
CA LEU A 130 -15.12 1.86 16.54
C LEU A 130 -15.65 0.64 17.30
N GLN A 131 -15.15 -0.55 17.01
CA GLN A 131 -15.48 -1.76 17.75
C GLN A 131 -15.14 -1.58 19.23
N LYS A 132 -13.92 -1.12 19.56
CA LYS A 132 -13.51 -0.89 20.97
C LYS A 132 -14.43 0.12 21.68
N LYS A 133 -14.86 1.18 20.99
CA LYS A 133 -15.72 2.22 21.59
C LYS A 133 -17.17 1.77 21.74
N TYR A 134 -17.76 1.10 20.74
CA TYR A 134 -19.14 0.61 20.77
C TYR A 134 -19.33 -0.70 21.55
N PHE A 135 -18.30 -1.56 21.65
CA PHE A 135 -18.28 -2.72 22.56
C PHE A 135 -17.94 -2.35 24.01
N THR A 136 -17.97 -1.07 24.38
CA THR A 136 -18.12 -0.69 25.79
C THR A 136 -19.54 -1.04 26.21
N LYS A 137 -19.75 -2.32 26.57
CA LYS A 137 -21.02 -2.97 26.95
C LYS A 137 -21.88 -2.13 27.90
N GLU A 138 -21.28 -1.21 28.64
CA GLU A 138 -21.92 -0.32 29.61
C GLU A 138 -23.05 0.54 29.05
N GLN A 139 -22.92 1.11 27.83
CA GLN A 139 -23.99 1.97 27.28
C GLN A 139 -25.21 1.16 26.83
N ILE A 140 -24.99 -0.03 26.26
CA ILE A 140 -26.09 -0.93 25.86
C ILE A 140 -26.80 -1.49 27.09
N ILE A 141 -26.04 -1.84 28.14
CA ILE A 141 -26.59 -2.30 29.42
C ILE A 141 -27.43 -1.20 30.08
N LYS A 142 -26.91 0.03 30.16
CA LYS A 142 -27.62 1.17 30.75
C LYS A 142 -28.92 1.49 29.99
N ASN A 143 -28.87 1.54 28.66
CA ASN A 143 -30.04 1.86 27.84
C ASN A 143 -31.10 0.73 27.89
N ARG A 144 -30.69 -0.54 28.04
CA ARG A 144 -31.64 -1.67 28.26
C ARG A 144 -32.29 -1.64 29.64
N LEU A 145 -31.54 -1.30 30.70
CA LEU A 145 -32.06 -1.17 32.07
C LEU A 145 -32.98 0.06 32.25
N GLU A 146 -32.72 1.16 31.53
CA GLU A 146 -33.63 2.32 31.49
C GLU A 146 -34.97 1.95 30.84
N LYS A 147 -34.95 1.18 29.76
CA LYS A 147 -36.15 0.67 29.07
C LYS A 147 -36.86 -0.48 29.81
N GLY A 148 -36.42 -0.83 31.03
CA GLY A 148 -37.03 -1.90 31.82
C GLY A 148 -36.84 -3.29 31.20
N LYS A 149 -35.73 -3.54 30.52
CA LYS A 149 -35.39 -4.86 29.94
C LYS A 149 -34.16 -5.46 30.63
N CYS A 150 -34.11 -6.78 30.69
CA CYS A 150 -32.98 -7.48 31.30
C CYS A 150 -31.74 -7.25 30.44
N PHE A 151 -30.62 -6.89 31.06
CA PHE A 151 -29.38 -6.66 30.32
C PHE A 151 -28.87 -7.96 29.66
N SER A 152 -29.14 -9.11 30.29
CA SER A 152 -28.67 -10.44 29.86
C SER A 152 -29.62 -11.11 28.86
N CYS A 153 -30.90 -11.27 29.21
CA CYS A 153 -31.86 -12.03 28.36
C CYS A 153 -32.80 -11.15 27.53
N GLY A 154 -32.78 -9.82 27.70
CA GLY A 154 -33.59 -8.88 26.92
C GLY A 154 -35.10 -8.89 27.20
N THR A 155 -35.58 -9.74 28.10
CA THR A 155 -37.00 -9.82 28.50
C THR A 155 -37.43 -8.57 29.27
N THR A 156 -38.70 -8.21 29.19
CA THR A 156 -39.28 -7.09 29.93
C THR A 156 -39.31 -7.41 31.43
N LEU A 157 -38.71 -6.54 32.24
CA LEU A 157 -38.76 -6.62 33.69
C LEU A 157 -40.07 -6.02 34.18
N ARG A 158 -40.62 -6.66 35.21
CA ARG A 158 -41.70 -6.10 36.01
C ARG A 158 -41.12 -4.94 36.85
N LEU A 159 -41.90 -3.86 37.03
CA LEU A 159 -41.49 -2.76 37.90
C LEU A 159 -41.16 -3.30 39.30
N ASN A 160 -39.99 -2.91 39.84
CA ASN A 160 -39.48 -3.30 41.16
C ASN A 160 -39.06 -4.77 41.36
N ALA A 161 -38.83 -5.55 40.30
CA ALA A 161 -38.31 -6.91 40.42
C ALA A 161 -36.78 -6.93 40.69
N ILE A 162 -36.36 -7.62 41.75
CA ILE A 162 -34.94 -7.78 42.15
C ILE A 162 -34.22 -8.80 41.25
N HIS A 163 -34.93 -9.83 40.81
CA HIS A 163 -34.43 -10.87 39.92
C HIS A 163 -35.23 -10.93 38.62
N CYS A 164 -34.58 -11.32 37.52
CA CYS A 164 -35.26 -11.60 36.27
C CYS A 164 -35.96 -12.97 36.31
N LEU A 165 -37.24 -13.01 35.96
CA LEU A 165 -38.03 -14.26 35.89
C LEU A 165 -37.55 -15.22 34.79
N ALA A 166 -36.89 -14.70 33.75
CA ALA A 166 -36.47 -15.50 32.59
C ALA A 166 -35.05 -16.07 32.72
N CYS A 167 -34.14 -15.37 33.39
CA CYS A 167 -32.74 -15.81 33.51
C CYS A 167 -32.19 -15.85 34.94
N GLY A 168 -32.99 -15.50 35.96
CA GLY A 168 -32.60 -15.53 37.37
C GLY A 168 -31.60 -14.45 37.81
N ILE A 169 -31.02 -13.69 36.87
CA ILE A 169 -29.98 -12.71 37.18
C ILE A 169 -30.53 -11.56 38.05
N THR A 170 -29.70 -11.06 38.96
CA THR A 170 -29.98 -9.87 39.77
C THR A 170 -29.98 -8.62 38.88
N VAL A 171 -31.08 -7.89 38.92
CA VAL A 171 -31.33 -6.71 38.07
C VAL A 171 -31.57 -5.43 38.90
N GLY A 172 -31.77 -5.59 40.20
CA GLY A 172 -31.86 -4.49 41.16
C GLY A 172 -31.54 -4.97 42.57
N ARG A 173 -31.50 -4.03 43.50
CA ARG A 173 -31.19 -4.25 44.92
C ARG A 173 -32.10 -3.38 45.79
N LYS A 174 -32.18 -3.71 47.07
CA LYS A 174 -32.84 -2.87 48.08
C LYS A 174 -31.85 -1.84 48.61
N CYS A 175 -32.31 -0.62 48.81
CA CYS A 175 -31.51 0.40 49.49
C CYS A 175 -31.32 0.03 50.97
N SER A 176 -30.11 0.18 51.48
CA SER A 176 -29.75 -0.07 52.88
C SER A 176 -30.54 0.80 53.88
N GLU A 177 -30.89 2.04 53.48
CA GLU A 177 -31.52 3.03 54.36
C GLU A 177 -33.06 3.01 54.27
N CYS A 178 -33.61 3.02 53.05
CA CYS A 178 -35.05 3.18 52.85
C CYS A 178 -35.76 1.91 52.35
N ASN A 179 -35.05 0.79 52.22
CA ASN A 179 -35.53 -0.49 51.69
C ASN A 179 -36.22 -0.42 50.32
N SER A 180 -36.09 0.71 49.61
CA SER A 180 -36.72 0.94 48.31
C SER A 180 -35.91 0.28 47.19
N PHE A 181 -36.59 -0.03 46.08
CA PHE A 181 -35.96 -0.67 44.93
C PHE A 181 -35.01 0.29 44.21
N VAL A 182 -33.76 -0.15 43.97
CA VAL A 182 -32.74 0.58 43.23
C VAL A 182 -32.24 -0.31 42.09
N LYS A 183 -32.17 0.22 40.87
CA LYS A 183 -31.63 -0.55 39.73
C LYS A 183 -30.14 -0.78 39.91
N LEU A 184 -29.62 -1.92 39.43
CA LEU A 184 -28.23 -2.35 39.67
C LEU A 184 -27.17 -1.31 39.22
N MET A 185 -27.45 -0.55 38.16
CA MET A 185 -26.53 0.43 37.59
C MET A 185 -26.69 1.86 38.13
N ASP A 186 -27.72 2.10 38.97
CA ASP A 186 -27.96 3.42 39.55
C ASP A 186 -27.05 3.63 40.77
N LYS A 187 -26.31 4.75 40.74
CA LYS A 187 -25.40 5.13 41.84
C LYS A 187 -26.13 5.68 43.06
N TYR A 188 -27.34 6.18 42.89
CA TYR A 188 -28.13 6.85 43.92
C TYR A 188 -29.52 6.25 43.99
N CYS A 189 -30.08 6.17 45.19
CA CYS A 189 -31.48 5.78 45.36
C CYS A 189 -32.40 6.92 44.88
N SER A 190 -33.39 6.60 44.05
CA SER A 190 -34.40 7.57 43.59
C SER A 190 -35.33 8.07 44.71
N ASN A 191 -35.41 7.35 45.83
CA ASN A 191 -36.30 7.68 46.94
C ASN A 191 -35.60 8.47 48.06
N CYS A 192 -34.38 8.08 48.46
CA CYS A 192 -33.66 8.73 49.57
C CYS A 192 -32.40 9.50 49.16
N GLY A 193 -31.97 9.43 47.89
CA GLY A 193 -30.78 10.13 47.38
C GLY A 193 -29.43 9.59 47.87
N VAL A 194 -29.41 8.60 48.77
CA VAL A 194 -28.16 8.02 49.31
C VAL A 194 -27.40 7.25 48.23
N GLN A 195 -26.09 7.46 48.17
CA GLN A 195 -25.21 6.73 47.27
C GLN A 195 -25.13 5.26 47.68
N GLN A 196 -25.37 4.36 46.73
CA GLN A 196 -25.32 2.92 46.98
C GLN A 196 -24.01 2.38 46.41
N GLU A 197 -23.12 1.90 47.29
CA GLU A 197 -21.82 1.34 46.92
C GLU A 197 -21.99 0.13 46.00
N LYS A 198 -21.37 0.13 44.81
CA LYS A 198 -21.56 -0.93 43.81
C LYS A 198 -21.01 -2.25 44.37
N ASP A 199 -21.88 -3.25 44.55
CA ASP A 199 -21.41 -4.60 44.84
C ASP A 199 -20.88 -5.21 43.53
N ASN A 200 -19.56 -5.27 43.40
CA ASN A 200 -18.85 -5.79 42.23
C ASN A 200 -18.71 -7.31 42.31
N THR A 201 -19.80 -8.04 42.53
CA THR A 201 -19.82 -9.49 42.30
C THR A 201 -20.33 -9.76 40.89
N VAL A 202 -19.35 -10.02 40.01
CA VAL A 202 -19.48 -10.56 38.65
C VAL A 202 -20.22 -11.89 38.65
#